data_AF-A0A0L0QVX3-F1
#
_entry.id   AF-A0A0L0QVX3-F1
#
_cell.length_a   1.000
_cell.length_b   1.000
_cell.length_c   1.000
_cell.angle_alpha   90.00
_cell.angle_beta   90.00
_cell.angle_gamma   90.00
#
_symmetry.space_group_name_H-M   'P 1'
#
loop_
_entity.id
_entity.type
_entity.pdbx_description
1 polymer ?
#
loop_
_entity_poly.entity_id
_entity_poly.type
_entity_poly.pdbx_seq_one_letter_code
_entity_poly.pdbx_strand_id
1 'polypeptide(L)' 'MSYYVYYHEKFKKIMQQLELKHKPHDCRHTFATLMDNAGANKLSIKRIMGHADKDITDKVYTHKDIEQLLIAIDML' A
#
# COMPACT_ATOMS: atom_id res chain seq x y z
N MET A 1 -1.98 -20.83 -0.07
CA MET A 1 -3.24 -20.51 0.65
C MET A 1 -4.02 -19.51 -0.19
N SER A 2 -5.29 -19.77 -0.50
CA SER A 2 -6.10 -18.84 -1.30
C SER A 2 -6.56 -17.62 -0.47
N TYR A 3 -6.93 -16.53 -1.15
CA TYR A 3 -7.49 -15.35 -0.47
C TYR A 3 -8.72 -15.70 0.35
N TYR A 4 -9.59 -16.56 -0.17
CA TYR A 4 -10.78 -17.04 0.53
C TYR A 4 -10.43 -17.69 1.87
N VAL A 5 -9.47 -18.62 1.87
CA VAL A 5 -9.03 -19.32 3.08
C VAL A 5 -8.41 -18.32 4.07
N TYR A 6 -7.53 -17.43 3.62
CA TYR A 6 -6.96 -16.38 4.47
C TYR A 6 -8.04 -15.51 5.12
N TYR A 7 -9.00 -15.03 4.32
CA TYR A 7 -10.02 -14.10 4.79
C TYR A 7 -10.94 -14.75 5.82
N HIS A 8 -11.46 -15.94 5.53
CA HIS A 8 -12.42 -16.61 6.40
C HIS A 8 -11.77 -17.25 7.63
N GLU A 9 -10.61 -17.88 7.47
CA GLU A 9 -9.98 -18.62 8.56
C GLU A 9 -9.13 -17.76 9.49
N LYS A 10 -8.63 -16.61 9.02
CA LYS A 10 -7.77 -15.72 9.80
C LYS A 10 -8.41 -14.36 10.04
N PHE A 11 -8.57 -13.58 8.97
CA PHE A 11 -8.92 -12.16 9.10
C PHE A 11 -10.28 -11.95 9.75
N LYS A 12 -11.32 -12.66 9.29
CA LYS A 12 -12.68 -12.55 9.83
C LYS A 12 -12.75 -12.92 11.31
N LYS A 13 -12.03 -13.96 11.73
CA LYS A 13 -12.00 -14.38 13.15
C LYS A 13 -11.38 -13.30 14.04
N ILE A 14 -10.27 -12.70 13.60
CA ILE A 14 -9.62 -11.60 14.33
C ILE A 14 -10.55 -10.39 14.44
N MET A 15 -11.22 -10.01 13.34
CA MET A 15 -12.18 -8.89 13.36
C MET A 15 -13.34 -9.15 14.33
N GLN A 16 -13.86 -10.38 14.38
CA GLN A 16 -14.91 -10.76 15.35
C GLN A 16 -14.41 -10.70 16.79
N GLN A 17 -13.21 -11.22 17.07
CA GLN A 17 -12.61 -11.19 18.41
C GLN A 17 -12.36 -9.78 18.94
N LEU A 18 -12.03 -8.85 18.03
CA LEU A 18 -11.77 -7.44 18.37
C LEU A 18 -13.03 -6.57 18.27
N GLU A 19 -14.17 -7.14 17.90
CA GLU A 19 -15.43 -6.40 17.65
C GLU A 19 -15.28 -5.28 16.60
N LEU A 20 -14.42 -5.50 15.61
CA LEU A 20 -14.11 -4.53 14.55
C LEU A 20 -14.76 -4.88 13.22
N LYS A 21 -14.98 -3.87 12.39
CA LYS A 21 -15.54 -4.00 11.03
C LYS A 21 -14.62 -3.34 10.00
N HIS A 22 -13.51 -4.00 9.69
CA HIS A 22 -12.54 -3.58 8.69
C HIS A 22 -12.37 -4.59 7.57
N LYS A 23 -11.69 -4.19 6.49
CA LYS A 23 -11.26 -5.05 5.40
C LYS A 23 -9.73 -5.11 5.37
N PRO A 24 -9.11 -6.19 4.86
CA PRO A 24 -7.66 -6.24 4.71
C PRO A 24 -7.10 -5.08 3.83
N HIS A 25 -7.91 -4.59 2.89
CA HIS A 25 -7.54 -3.48 2.01
C HIS A 25 -7.45 -2.13 2.73
N ASP A 26 -8.01 -2.00 3.94
CA ASP A 26 -7.98 -0.75 4.70
C ASP A 26 -6.54 -0.36 5.03
N CYS A 27 -5.66 -1.33 5.34
CA CYS A 27 -4.23 -1.08 5.57
C CYS A 27 -3.54 -0.44 4.35
N ARG A 28 -3.97 -0.79 3.13
CA ARG A 28 -3.43 -0.20 1.90
C ARG A 28 -3.87 1.25 1.73
N HIS A 29 -5.09 1.59 2.14
CA HIS A 29 -5.56 2.99 2.19
C HIS A 29 -4.84 3.79 3.27
N THR A 30 -4.68 3.22 4.46
CA THR A 30 -3.95 3.83 5.57
C THR A 30 -2.51 4.14 5.16
N PHE A 31 -1.80 3.17 4.57
CA PHE A 31 -0.45 3.37 4.05
C PHE A 31 -0.36 4.54 3.07
N ALA A 32 -1.24 4.58 2.06
CA ALA A 32 -1.24 5.65 1.06
C ALA A 32 -1.45 7.03 1.70
N THR A 33 -2.38 7.11 2.65
CA THR A 33 -2.70 8.36 3.36
C THR A 33 -1.54 8.82 4.23
N LEU A 34 -0.91 7.91 4.97
CA LEU A 34 0.23 8.23 5.82
C LEU A 34 1.44 8.73 5.00
N MET A 35 1.73 8.07 3.88
CA MET A 35 2.82 8.49 2.99
C MET A 35 2.57 9.86 2.35
N ASP A 36 1.33 10.12 1.90
CA ASP A 36 0.95 11.42 1.34
C ASP A 36 1.05 12.53 2.41
N ASN A 37 0.60 12.25 3.64
CA ASN A 37 0.73 13.15 4.78
C ASN A 37 2.20 13.43 5.14
N ALA A 38 3.09 12.45 4.99
CA ALA A 38 4.53 12.62 5.17
C ALA A 38 5.18 13.45 4.04
N GLY A 39 4.45 13.74 2.96
CA GLY A 39 4.99 14.44 1.80
C GLY A 39 5.86 13.56 0.90
N ALA A 40 5.72 12.24 1.00
CA ALA A 40 6.48 11.31 0.17
C ALA A 40 6.15 11.50 -1.32
N ASN A 41 7.13 11.22 -2.18
CA ASN A 41 6.96 11.39 -3.62
C ASN A 41 5.82 10.49 -4.14
N LYS A 42 4.83 11.09 -4.82
CA LYS A 42 3.64 10.37 -5.31
C LYS A 42 3.94 9.18 -6.22
N LEU A 43 4.98 9.28 -7.06
CA LEU A 43 5.39 8.14 -7.90
C LEU A 43 6.01 7.02 -7.07
N SER A 44 6.79 7.35 -6.03
CA SER A 44 7.29 6.34 -5.09
C SER A 44 6.14 5.63 -4.38
N ILE A 45 5.12 6.35 -3.91
CA ILE A 45 3.92 5.76 -3.28
C ILE A 45 3.24 4.78 -4.23
N LYS A 46 2.94 5.20 -5.48
CA LYS A 46 2.32 4.33 -6.50
C LYS A 46 3.15 3.06 -6.76
N ARG A 47 4.47 3.19 -6.89
CA ARG A 47 5.39 2.07 -7.15
C ARG A 47 5.45 1.09 -5.98
N ILE A 48 5.55 1.58 -4.74
CA ILE A 48 5.54 0.73 -3.54
C ILE A 48 4.22 -0.05 -3.44
N MET A 49 3.11 0.60 -3.76
CA MET A 49 1.79 -0.05 -3.78
C MET A 49 1.59 -0.99 -4.99
N GLY A 50 2.47 -0.96 -5.98
CA GLY A 50 2.32 -1.72 -7.22
C GLY A 50 1.12 -1.27 -8.06
N HIS A 51 0.82 0.04 -8.08
CA HIS A 51 -0.19 0.59 -8.98
C HIS A 51 0.32 0.59 -10.41
N ALA A 52 -0.55 0.22 -11.36
CA ALA A 52 -0.23 0.33 -12.77
C ALA A 52 -0.23 1.81 -13.20
N ASP A 53 0.92 2.28 -13.66
CA ASP A 53 1.06 3.65 -14.17
C ASP A 53 0.41 3.78 -15.54
N LYS A 54 -0.57 4.69 -15.64
CA LYS A 54 -1.24 5.05 -16.90
C LYS A 54 -0.59 6.25 -17.61
N ASP A 55 0.26 6.99 -16.90
CA ASP A 55 0.94 8.17 -17.43
C ASP A 55 2.27 7.76 -18.10
N ILE A 56 2.43 8.14 -19.36
CA ILE A 56 3.63 7.82 -20.15
C ILE A 56 4.87 8.47 -19.54
N THR A 57 4.75 9.66 -18.95
CA THR A 57 5.83 10.39 -18.28
C THR A 57 6.35 9.63 -17.07
N ASP A 58 5.45 9.19 -16.18
CA ASP A 58 5.78 8.41 -14.99
C ASP A 58 6.37 7.04 -15.34
N LYS A 59 5.93 6.46 -16.46
CA LYS A 59 6.33 5.12 -16.91
C LYS A 59 7.66 5.10 -17.66
N VAL A 60 7.91 6.10 -18.53
CA VAL A 60 9.02 6.09 -19.48
C VAL A 60 10.15 7.02 -19.05
N TYR A 61 9.85 8.16 -18.44
CA TYR A 61 10.84 9.23 -18.22
C TYR A 61 11.21 9.40 -16.76
N THR A 62 10.32 9.05 -15.84
CA THR A 62 10.58 9.20 -14.41
C THR A 62 11.05 7.87 -13.83
N HIS A 63 12.33 7.77 -13.51
CA HIS A 63 12.89 6.57 -12.88
C HIS A 63 13.05 6.79 -11.38
N LYS A 64 12.40 5.93 -10.60
CA LYS A 64 12.68 5.70 -9.19
C LYS A 64 13.47 4.41 -9.04
N ASP A 65 14.64 4.50 -8.44
CA ASP A 65 15.43 3.35 -8.03
C ASP A 65 14.98 2.81 -6.65
N ILE A 66 15.55 1.68 -6.25
CA ILE A 66 15.20 1.00 -4.99
C ILE A 66 15.53 1.87 -3.78
N GLU A 67 16.65 2.60 -3.81
CA GLU A 67 17.10 3.45 -2.70
C GLU A 67 16.10 4.58 -2.44
N GLN A 68 15.60 5.21 -3.50
CA GLN A 68 14.56 6.24 -3.42
C GLN A 68 13.21 5.69 -2.92
N LEU A 69 12.91 4.41 -3.16
CA LEU A 69 11.72 3.78 -2.59
C LEU A 69 11.91 3.50 -1.10
N LEU A 70 13.09 3.07 -0.67
CA LEU A 70 13.43 2.85 0.73
C LEU A 70 13.38 4.16 1.53
N ILE A 71 14.04 5.22 1.01
CA ILE A 71 13.98 6.56 1.62
C ILE A 71 12.54 7.04 1.80
N ALA A 72 11.67 6.76 0.82
CA ALA A 72 10.25 7.12 0.94
C ALA A 72 9.54 6.31 2.02
N ILE A 73 9.83 5.01 2.15
CA ILE A 73 9.26 4.15 3.20
C ILE A 73 9.73 4.62 4.59
N ASP A 74 10.98 5.02 4.73
CA ASP A 74 11.59 5.50 5.99
C ASP A 74 11.04 6.86 6.46
N MET A 75 10.12 7.47 5.71
CA MET A 75 9.38 8.66 6.13
C MET A 75 8.24 8.34 7.12
N LEU A 76 7.94 7.05 7.36
CA LEU A 76 6.97 6.56 8.34
C LEU A 76 7.67 5.96 9.56
#